data_AF-A0A7R9H0Q5-F1
#
_entry.id   AF-A0A7R9H0Q5-F1
#
_cell.length_a   1.000
_cell.length_b   1.000
_cell.length_c   1.000
_cell.angle_alpha   90.00
_cell.angle_beta   90.00
_cell.angle_gamma   90.00
#
_symmetry.space_group_name_H-M   'P 1'
#
loop_
_entity.id
_entity.type
_entity.pdbx_description
1 polymer ?
#
loop_
_entity_poly.entity_id
_entity_poly.type
_entity_poly.pdbx_seq_one_letter_code
_entity_poly.pdbx_strand_id
1 'polypeptide(L)'
;MPCLDLPAVHSGLHTIRSMPCLAVPFLALLYQMLIVSLRLKIHQKSVCFGPRRNNLGGGGDKHYLFLPFSPVDLRAAPSHVTQARIMRKKHALTEMERQHSFNARLLIHWAALGGHEEIVGYLLEKGSPVDPGDDIAMTPLILASSAGKEDVVHTLVAQGAQVNARNQEGHSSLQYAASKGWNEIVQLLLANDADVNIVDKRGATPLHRAASKGNTEVVKTLLDSSDIKVDPSDAYGNTPLHLACEENRTEEAKMLVLRGAHLDVENKEKKTPLDLAPPALVRQLVALKEH
;
A
#
# COMPACT_ATOMS: atom_id res chain seq x y z
N MET A 1 -1.62 63.55 54.53
CA MET A 1 -0.59 63.19 53.54
C MET A 1 -1.04 61.89 52.89
N PRO A 2 -1.75 61.94 51.75
CA PRO A 2 -2.27 60.77 51.07
C PRO A 2 -1.23 60.23 50.07
N CYS A 3 -1.10 58.91 49.97
CA CYS A 3 -0.64 58.22 48.76
C CYS A 3 -1.89 57.51 48.22
N LEU A 4 -2.48 58.05 47.14
CA LEU A 4 -2.42 57.50 45.77
C LEU A 4 -3.14 56.14 45.69
N ASP A 5 -4.43 56.13 45.33
CA ASP A 5 -4.98 56.00 43.95
C ASP A 5 -5.11 54.52 43.54
N LEU A 6 -6.17 53.97 42.94
CA LEU A 6 -7.55 54.32 42.56
C LEU A 6 -8.23 52.94 42.24
N PRO A 7 -9.53 52.85 41.92
CA PRO A 7 -10.38 51.69 42.09
C PRO A 7 -10.51 50.78 40.84
N ALA A 8 -11.17 49.64 41.08
CA ALA A 8 -11.71 48.75 40.07
C ALA A 8 -12.64 49.46 39.07
N VAL A 9 -12.45 49.19 37.77
CA VAL A 9 -13.43 49.44 36.72
C VAL A 9 -13.62 48.15 35.90
N HIS A 10 -14.89 47.77 35.79
CA HIS A 10 -15.42 46.63 35.05
C HIS A 10 -15.28 46.79 33.52
N SER A 11 -15.46 45.64 32.86
CA SER A 11 -16.02 45.43 31.52
C SER A 11 -15.07 45.51 30.31
N GLY A 12 -14.74 44.32 29.82
CA GLY A 12 -14.06 44.04 28.55
C GLY A 12 -14.07 42.55 28.22
N LEU A 13 -15.22 41.89 28.38
CA LEU A 13 -15.48 40.60 27.74
C LEU A 13 -15.47 40.83 26.24
N HIS A 14 -14.48 40.27 25.53
CA HIS A 14 -14.70 39.44 24.34
C HIS A 14 -13.36 38.94 23.79
N THR A 15 -13.34 37.63 23.47
CA THR A 15 -12.42 36.93 22.55
C THR A 15 -10.96 36.71 22.96
N ILE A 16 -10.71 35.64 23.71
CA ILE A 16 -9.58 34.74 23.41
C ILE A 16 -10.11 33.31 23.40
N ARG A 17 -10.42 32.84 22.19
CA ARG A 17 -10.73 31.44 21.87
C ARG A 17 -9.46 30.62 22.10
N SER A 18 -9.62 29.51 22.80
CA SER A 18 -8.75 28.33 22.84
C SER A 18 -7.82 28.17 21.62
N MET A 19 -6.50 28.25 21.84
CA MET A 19 -5.52 27.73 20.90
C MET A 19 -5.19 26.27 21.27
N PRO A 20 -5.30 25.32 20.33
CA PRO A 20 -5.09 23.91 20.63
C PRO A 20 -3.61 23.54 20.72
N CYS A 21 -3.29 22.73 21.74
CA CYS A 21 -2.04 22.00 21.93
C CYS A 21 -1.77 21.00 20.79
N LEU A 22 -1.44 21.46 19.58
CA LEU A 22 -1.11 20.58 18.44
C LEU A 22 0.40 20.41 18.18
N ALA A 23 1.26 21.07 18.94
CA ALA A 23 2.72 20.98 18.75
C ALA A 23 3.41 19.85 19.56
N VAL A 24 2.75 19.32 20.61
CA VAL A 24 3.31 18.27 21.47
C VAL A 24 3.41 16.87 20.80
N PRO A 25 2.44 16.41 19.97
CA PRO A 25 2.53 15.06 19.40
C PRO A 25 3.59 14.95 18.29
N PHE A 26 3.87 16.03 17.56
CA PHE A 26 4.89 16.01 16.50
C PHE A 26 6.32 15.85 17.06
N LEU A 27 6.62 16.50 18.18
CA LEU A 27 7.91 16.32 18.88
C LEU A 27 8.03 14.91 19.49
N ALA A 28 6.95 14.34 20.01
CA ALA A 28 6.93 12.97 20.53
C ALA A 28 7.15 11.93 19.42
N LEU A 29 6.54 12.12 18.25
CA LEU A 29 6.71 11.24 17.09
C LEU A 29 8.13 11.32 16.51
N LEU A 30 8.71 12.52 16.42
CA LEU A 30 10.11 12.68 16.00
C LEU A 30 11.08 12.05 17.00
N TYR A 31 10.82 12.16 18.31
CA TYR A 31 11.63 11.55 19.36
C TYR A 31 11.54 10.01 19.33
N GLN A 32 10.34 9.45 19.11
CA GLN A 32 10.10 8.02 18.94
C GLN A 32 10.78 7.47 17.67
N MET A 33 10.70 8.19 16.54
CA MET A 33 11.38 7.86 15.28
C MET A 33 12.92 7.86 15.44
N LEU A 34 13.46 8.80 16.22
CA LEU A 34 14.89 8.89 16.51
C LEU A 34 15.35 7.69 17.36
N ILE A 35 14.58 7.30 18.38
CA ILE A 35 14.89 6.15 19.25
C ILE A 35 14.85 4.83 18.47
N VAL A 36 13.90 4.66 17.55
CA VAL A 36 13.83 3.46 16.68
C VAL A 36 15.03 3.41 15.73
N SER A 37 15.43 4.54 15.16
CA SER A 37 16.60 4.65 14.28
C SER A 37 17.93 4.40 15.02
N LEU A 38 18.05 4.87 16.26
CA LEU A 38 19.21 4.59 17.12
C LEU A 38 19.26 3.12 17.57
N ARG A 39 18.12 2.49 17.88
CA ARG A 39 18.06 1.06 18.24
C ARG A 39 18.42 0.14 17.08
N LEU A 40 18.07 0.50 15.84
CA LEU A 40 18.45 -0.26 14.64
C LEU A 40 19.97 -0.18 14.36
N LYS A 41 20.62 0.97 14.62
CA LYS A 41 22.09 1.12 14.49
C LYS A 41 22.88 0.35 15.55
N ILE A 42 22.36 0.20 16.76
CA ILE A 42 23.02 -0.55 17.83
C ILE A 42 23.01 -2.06 17.52
N HIS A 43 21.97 -2.58 16.85
CA HIS A 43 21.85 -4.01 16.59
C HIS A 43 22.77 -4.54 15.48
N GLN A 44 23.32 -3.68 14.61
CA GLN A 44 24.29 -4.09 13.59
C GLN A 44 25.75 -4.18 14.08
N LYS A 45 26.08 -3.68 15.28
CA LYS A 45 27.46 -3.66 15.80
C LYS A 45 27.75 -4.71 16.89
N SER A 46 26.85 -5.63 17.15
CA SER A 46 27.02 -6.65 18.20
C SER A 46 26.98 -8.06 17.63
N VAL A 47 27.97 -8.41 16.82
CA VAL A 47 28.32 -9.80 16.50
C VAL A 47 29.79 -9.98 16.87
N CYS A 48 30.07 -11.11 17.54
CA CYS A 48 31.36 -11.61 18.03
C CYS A 48 31.80 -11.13 19.42
N PHE A 49 31.55 -11.95 20.45
CA PHE A 49 32.59 -12.63 21.23
C PHE A 49 31.92 -13.62 22.19
N GLY A 50 32.13 -14.93 21.99
CA GLY A 50 31.69 -15.94 22.95
C GLY A 50 32.75 -16.18 24.03
N PRO A 51 32.39 -16.54 25.27
CA PRO A 51 33.34 -17.10 26.21
C PRO A 51 33.24 -18.62 26.31
N ARG A 52 34.42 -19.23 26.37
CA ARG A 52 34.71 -20.64 26.65
C ARG A 52 34.10 -21.09 27.99
N ARG A 53 33.78 -22.39 28.06
CA ARG A 53 33.47 -23.15 29.27
C ARG A 53 34.57 -22.99 30.33
N ASN A 54 34.19 -22.95 31.62
CA ASN A 54 34.67 -23.90 32.64
C ASN A 54 33.85 -23.82 33.95
N ASN A 55 33.65 -25.00 34.54
CA ASN A 55 32.99 -25.34 35.80
C ASN A 55 33.42 -24.52 37.04
N LEU A 56 32.51 -24.37 38.01
CA LEU A 56 32.54 -25.03 39.34
C LEU A 56 31.69 -24.25 40.38
N GLY A 57 30.82 -24.97 41.10
CA GLY A 57 30.60 -24.77 42.54
C GLY A 57 29.42 -23.88 43.00
N GLY A 58 28.55 -24.47 43.82
CA GLY A 58 28.07 -23.84 45.06
C GLY A 58 26.62 -23.33 45.12
N GLY A 59 25.74 -24.19 45.65
CA GLY A 59 24.84 -23.95 46.80
C GLY A 59 23.94 -22.69 46.87
N GLY A 60 22.65 -22.93 47.15
CA GLY A 60 21.82 -21.97 47.89
C GLY A 60 20.38 -21.85 47.41
N ASP A 61 19.46 -22.46 48.17
CA ASP A 61 18.02 -22.46 47.97
C ASP A 61 17.37 -21.07 47.88
N LYS A 62 16.30 -20.96 47.09
CA LYS A 62 14.93 -20.72 47.60
C LYS A 62 13.87 -20.76 46.49
N HIS A 63 12.97 -21.72 46.67
CA HIS A 63 11.65 -21.96 46.08
C HIS A 63 10.92 -20.74 45.49
N TYR A 64 10.30 -20.91 44.31
CA TYR A 64 8.84 -20.75 44.13
C TYR A 64 8.34 -21.56 42.91
N LEU A 65 7.56 -22.60 43.24
CA LEU A 65 6.34 -23.11 42.59
C LEU A 65 6.37 -23.51 41.09
N PHE A 66 6.56 -24.82 40.89
CA PHE A 66 5.68 -25.75 40.15
C PHE A 66 4.70 -25.16 39.12
N LEU A 67 4.94 -25.44 37.83
CA LEU A 67 3.86 -25.82 36.91
C LEU A 67 4.29 -27.06 36.10
N PRO A 68 3.36 -28.01 35.83
CA PRO A 68 3.69 -29.37 35.43
C PRO A 68 3.55 -29.56 33.92
N PHE A 69 4.64 -29.77 33.20
CA PHE A 69 4.58 -30.47 31.91
C PHE A 69 5.78 -31.42 31.79
N SER A 70 5.46 -32.71 31.69
CA SER A 70 6.38 -33.84 31.49
C SER A 70 7.16 -33.73 30.17
N PRO A 71 8.36 -34.36 30.07
CA PRO A 71 9.24 -34.18 28.93
C PRO A 71 8.74 -34.98 27.72
N VAL A 72 8.23 -34.29 26.70
CA VAL A 72 7.99 -34.90 25.39
C VAL A 72 9.08 -34.45 24.42
N ASP A 73 9.95 -35.41 24.11
CA ASP A 73 10.91 -35.52 23.01
C ASP A 73 11.47 -34.25 22.34
N LEU A 74 12.68 -33.90 22.77
CA LEU A 74 13.56 -32.87 22.22
C LEU A 74 14.22 -33.27 20.87
N ARG A 75 13.49 -33.93 19.96
CA ARG A 75 14.02 -34.36 18.64
C ARG A 75 13.25 -33.82 17.43
N ALA A 76 12.17 -33.07 17.63
CA ALA A 76 11.37 -32.47 16.56
C ALA A 76 11.13 -30.95 16.72
N ALA A 77 11.99 -30.23 17.46
CA ALA A 77 11.84 -28.78 17.61
C ALA A 77 12.43 -28.05 16.38
N PRO A 78 11.63 -27.29 15.61
CA PRO A 78 12.20 -26.39 14.60
C PRO A 78 13.16 -25.43 15.32
N SER A 79 14.32 -25.19 14.70
CA SER A 79 15.47 -24.51 15.31
C SER A 79 15.07 -23.31 16.19
N HIS A 80 15.74 -23.13 17.32
CA HIS A 80 15.52 -22.03 18.28
C HIS A 80 15.42 -20.63 17.61
N VAL A 81 16.04 -20.46 16.42
CA VAL A 81 15.98 -19.27 15.59
C VAL A 81 14.59 -19.06 14.98
N THR A 82 13.95 -20.12 14.48
CA THR A 82 12.58 -20.08 13.94
C THR A 82 11.56 -19.79 15.04
N GLN A 83 11.71 -20.44 16.21
CA GLN A 83 10.86 -20.14 17.37
C GLN A 83 11.05 -18.71 17.89
N ALA A 84 12.29 -18.20 17.93
CA ALA A 84 12.56 -16.80 18.32
C ALA A 84 12.02 -15.79 17.28
N ARG A 85 12.02 -16.13 15.99
CA ARG A 85 11.42 -15.33 14.91
C ARG A 85 9.90 -15.30 15.02
N ILE A 86 9.29 -16.45 15.29
CA ILE A 86 7.86 -16.58 15.57
C ILE A 86 7.49 -15.82 16.85
N MET A 87 8.28 -15.92 17.93
CA MET A 87 8.03 -15.21 19.19
C MET A 87 8.24 -13.70 19.08
N ARG A 88 9.20 -13.21 18.29
CA ARG A 88 9.33 -11.76 18.01
C ARG A 88 8.14 -11.22 17.22
N LYS A 89 7.65 -11.98 16.22
CA LYS A 89 6.44 -11.63 15.47
C LYS A 89 5.18 -11.72 16.33
N LYS A 90 5.09 -12.72 17.21
CA LYS A 90 4.01 -12.89 18.19
C LYS A 90 4.01 -11.78 19.26
N HIS A 91 5.20 -11.33 19.68
CA HIS A 91 5.33 -10.21 20.62
C HIS A 91 4.99 -8.85 19.95
N ALA A 92 5.23 -8.70 18.64
CA ALA A 92 4.75 -7.56 17.86
C ALA A 92 3.22 -7.61 17.68
N LEU A 93 2.66 -8.80 17.42
CA LEU A 93 1.21 -9.03 17.40
C LEU A 93 0.55 -8.66 18.75
N THR A 94 1.13 -9.06 19.88
CA THR A 94 0.60 -8.70 21.21
C THR A 94 0.76 -7.22 21.57
N GLU A 95 1.71 -6.51 20.97
CA GLU A 95 1.86 -5.05 21.17
C GLU A 95 0.86 -4.28 20.31
N MET A 96 0.56 -4.77 19.10
CA MET A 96 -0.50 -4.23 18.24
C MET A 96 -1.90 -4.42 18.85
N GLU A 97 -2.17 -5.56 19.47
CA GLU A 97 -3.44 -5.85 20.17
C GLU A 97 -3.71 -4.92 21.38
N ARG A 98 -2.68 -4.28 21.95
CA ARG A 98 -2.77 -3.54 23.22
C ARG A 98 -3.14 -2.06 23.09
N GLN A 99 -2.92 -1.43 21.94
CA GLN A 99 -2.92 0.04 21.85
C GLN A 99 -4.18 0.64 21.20
N HIS A 100 -4.97 -0.14 20.46
CA HIS A 100 -6.24 0.31 19.88
C HIS A 100 -7.25 -0.84 19.90
N SER A 101 -8.53 -0.55 20.10
CA SER A 101 -9.65 -1.50 19.98
C SER A 101 -9.50 -2.29 18.67
N PHE A 102 -8.95 -3.50 18.76
CA PHE A 102 -8.25 -4.13 17.65
C PHE A 102 -9.24 -4.94 16.81
N ASN A 103 -9.83 -4.30 15.80
CA ASN A 103 -10.63 -5.01 14.80
C ASN A 103 -9.67 -5.93 14.01
N ALA A 104 -9.80 -7.26 14.15
CA ALA A 104 -9.08 -8.25 13.33
C ALA A 104 -9.20 -7.95 11.81
N ARG A 105 -10.31 -7.32 11.44
CA ARG A 105 -10.59 -6.71 10.13
C ARG A 105 -9.49 -5.77 9.66
N LEU A 106 -8.98 -4.89 10.52
CA LEU A 106 -7.94 -3.91 10.19
C LEU A 106 -6.54 -4.54 10.19
N LEU A 107 -6.30 -5.58 10.99
CA LEU A 107 -4.98 -6.23 11.06
C LEU A 107 -4.54 -6.79 9.71
N ILE A 108 -5.44 -7.47 8.98
CA ILE A 108 -5.12 -8.03 7.66
C ILE A 108 -4.81 -6.92 6.64
N HIS A 109 -5.39 -5.72 6.77
CA HIS A 109 -5.06 -4.56 5.92
C HIS A 109 -3.61 -4.09 6.14
N TRP A 110 -3.20 -3.92 7.40
CA TRP A 110 -1.83 -3.53 7.73
C TRP A 110 -0.82 -4.58 7.34
N ALA A 111 -1.13 -5.86 7.56
CA ALA A 111 -0.29 -6.98 7.14
C ALA A 111 -0.13 -7.01 5.61
N ALA A 112 -1.23 -6.79 4.87
CA ALA A 112 -1.20 -6.78 3.41
C ALA A 112 -0.43 -5.58 2.85
N LEU A 113 -0.62 -4.38 3.41
CA LEU A 113 0.14 -3.18 3.06
C LEU A 113 1.64 -3.34 3.35
N GLY A 114 1.97 -3.97 4.48
CA GLY A 114 3.35 -4.21 4.93
C GLY A 114 4.07 -5.35 4.20
N GLY A 115 3.36 -6.18 3.42
CA GLY A 115 3.95 -7.35 2.76
C GLY A 115 4.22 -8.53 3.72
N HIS A 116 3.46 -8.64 4.81
CA HIS A 116 3.64 -9.70 5.80
C HIS A 116 2.81 -10.94 5.44
N GLU A 117 3.19 -11.64 4.38
CA GLU A 117 2.49 -12.83 3.87
C GLU A 117 2.20 -13.87 4.95
N GLU A 118 3.19 -14.22 5.79
CA GLU A 118 3.01 -15.19 6.89
C GLU A 118 1.87 -14.79 7.85
N ILE A 119 1.71 -13.49 8.11
CA ILE A 119 0.65 -12.98 8.99
C ILE A 119 -0.70 -13.03 8.26
N VAL A 120 -0.72 -12.67 6.98
CA VAL A 120 -1.93 -12.78 6.15
C VAL A 120 -2.42 -14.24 6.09
N GLY A 121 -1.53 -15.19 5.78
CA GLY A 121 -1.86 -16.61 5.74
C GLY A 121 -2.39 -17.14 7.07
N TYR A 122 -1.74 -16.77 8.19
CA TYR A 122 -2.20 -17.15 9.53
C TYR A 122 -3.60 -16.60 9.84
N LEU A 123 -3.90 -15.35 9.47
CA LEU A 123 -5.21 -14.74 9.72
C LEU A 123 -6.32 -15.38 8.89
N LEU A 124 -6.03 -15.72 7.63
CA LEU A 124 -6.97 -16.41 6.75
C LEU A 124 -7.25 -17.84 7.26
N GLU A 125 -6.22 -18.57 7.72
CA GLU A 125 -6.38 -19.89 8.34
C GLU A 125 -7.27 -19.84 9.60
N LYS A 126 -7.19 -18.74 10.37
CA LYS A 126 -8.05 -18.53 11.55
C LYS A 126 -9.48 -18.11 11.21
N GLY A 127 -9.84 -18.04 9.94
CA GLY A 127 -11.20 -17.70 9.48
C GLY A 127 -11.46 -16.19 9.42
N SER A 128 -10.41 -15.37 9.31
CA SER A 128 -10.60 -13.96 8.93
C SER A 128 -11.27 -13.88 7.57
N PRO A 129 -12.21 -12.95 7.34
CA PRO A 129 -12.70 -12.69 5.99
C PRO A 129 -11.51 -12.34 5.07
N VAL A 130 -11.58 -12.80 3.82
CA VAL A 130 -10.56 -12.54 2.78
C VAL A 130 -10.67 -11.11 2.25
N ASP A 131 -11.90 -10.62 2.07
CA ASP A 131 -12.20 -9.28 1.56
C ASP A 131 -12.91 -8.37 2.58
N PRO A 132 -12.34 -8.14 3.77
CA PRO A 132 -12.87 -7.10 4.63
C PRO A 132 -12.64 -5.75 3.95
N GLY A 133 -13.69 -4.99 3.68
CA GLY A 133 -13.55 -3.57 3.31
C GLY A 133 -13.26 -2.72 4.55
N ASP A 134 -12.28 -1.82 4.53
CA ASP A 134 -12.15 -0.79 5.57
C ASP A 134 -13.24 0.30 5.45
N ASP A 135 -13.10 1.40 6.19
CA ASP A 135 -14.04 2.53 6.16
C ASP A 135 -14.14 3.22 4.78
N ILE A 136 -13.19 2.94 3.87
CA ILE A 136 -13.12 3.44 2.49
C ILE A 136 -13.40 2.28 1.49
N ALA A 137 -13.83 1.13 1.99
CA ALA A 137 -14.02 -0.11 1.23
C ALA A 137 -12.74 -0.59 0.50
N MET A 138 -11.55 -0.24 1.00
CA MET A 138 -10.31 -0.87 0.56
C MET A 138 -10.32 -2.31 1.04
N THR A 139 -10.00 -3.25 0.15
CA THR A 139 -9.75 -4.64 0.53
C THR A 139 -8.26 -4.87 0.76
N PRO A 140 -7.85 -5.94 1.47
CA PRO A 140 -6.44 -6.30 1.61
C PRO A 140 -5.74 -6.46 0.26
N LEU A 141 -6.45 -6.96 -0.76
CA LEU A 141 -5.93 -7.13 -2.12
C LEU A 141 -5.60 -5.79 -2.79
N ILE A 142 -6.48 -4.79 -2.65
CA ILE A 142 -6.25 -3.44 -3.18
C ILE A 142 -5.02 -2.81 -2.52
N LEU A 143 -4.87 -2.95 -1.20
CA LEU A 143 -3.72 -2.42 -0.47
C LEU A 143 -2.41 -3.11 -0.86
N ALA A 144 -2.39 -4.44 -0.94
CA ALA A 144 -1.23 -5.21 -1.37
C ALA A 144 -0.80 -4.83 -2.79
N SER A 145 -1.77 -4.66 -3.70
CA SER A 145 -1.54 -4.24 -5.09
C SER A 145 -0.99 -2.82 -5.18
N SER A 146 -1.52 -1.89 -4.37
CA SER A 146 -1.00 -0.52 -4.31
C SER A 146 0.43 -0.45 -3.75
N ALA A 147 0.80 -1.38 -2.87
CA ALA A 147 2.11 -1.42 -2.21
C ALA A 147 3.15 -2.31 -2.91
N GLY A 148 2.79 -2.97 -4.01
CA GLY A 148 3.71 -3.83 -4.78
C GLY A 148 4.06 -5.12 -4.05
N LYS A 149 3.14 -5.70 -3.26
CA LYS A 149 3.41 -6.91 -2.45
C LYS A 149 2.95 -8.16 -3.18
N GLU A 150 3.74 -8.59 -4.17
CA GLU A 150 3.46 -9.75 -5.03
C GLU A 150 3.08 -11.01 -4.24
N ASP A 151 3.90 -11.41 -3.26
CA ASP A 151 3.67 -12.62 -2.45
C ASP A 151 2.31 -12.58 -1.72
N VAL A 152 1.96 -11.41 -1.20
CA VAL A 152 0.67 -11.20 -0.52
C VAL A 152 -0.48 -11.22 -1.51
N VAL A 153 -0.33 -10.59 -2.68
CA VAL A 153 -1.35 -10.62 -3.74
C VAL A 153 -1.60 -12.06 -4.17
N HIS A 154 -0.53 -12.83 -4.41
CA HIS A 154 -0.63 -14.24 -4.77
C HIS A 154 -1.40 -15.04 -3.72
N THR A 155 -1.04 -14.89 -2.44
CA THR A 155 -1.71 -15.59 -1.35
C THR A 155 -3.17 -15.17 -1.18
N LEU A 156 -3.51 -13.89 -1.32
CA LEU A 156 -4.90 -13.42 -1.24
C LEU A 156 -5.75 -13.96 -2.40
N VAL A 157 -5.23 -13.92 -3.63
CA VAL A 157 -5.93 -14.44 -4.81
C VAL A 157 -6.11 -15.97 -4.71
N ALA A 158 -5.09 -16.70 -4.27
CA ALA A 158 -5.18 -18.15 -4.04
C ALA A 158 -6.20 -18.54 -2.97
N GLN A 159 -6.49 -17.63 -2.03
CA GLN A 159 -7.51 -17.81 -0.98
C GLN A 159 -8.90 -17.30 -1.41
N GLY A 160 -9.08 -16.96 -2.68
CA GLY A 160 -10.38 -16.58 -3.25
C GLY A 160 -10.77 -15.12 -3.03
N ALA A 161 -9.80 -14.22 -2.88
CA ALA A 161 -10.07 -12.77 -2.84
C ALA A 161 -10.79 -12.30 -4.11
N GLN A 162 -11.75 -11.39 -3.96
CA GLN A 162 -12.43 -10.77 -5.10
C GLN A 162 -11.47 -9.87 -5.87
N VAL A 163 -10.97 -10.38 -7.01
CA VAL A 163 -10.02 -9.70 -7.89
C VAL A 163 -10.57 -8.37 -8.43
N ASN A 164 -11.86 -8.34 -8.73
CA ASN A 164 -12.57 -7.18 -9.26
C ASN A 164 -13.24 -6.31 -8.17
N ALA A 165 -12.83 -6.48 -6.91
CA ALA A 165 -13.28 -5.61 -5.82
C ALA A 165 -12.89 -4.14 -6.06
N ARG A 166 -13.71 -3.23 -5.54
CA ARG A 166 -13.58 -1.80 -5.76
C ARG A 166 -13.76 -1.05 -4.46
N ASN A 167 -12.92 -0.05 -4.24
CA ASN A 167 -13.07 0.86 -3.11
C ASN A 167 -14.20 1.88 -3.36
N GLN A 168 -14.42 2.78 -2.39
CA GLN A 168 -15.44 3.83 -2.49
C GLN A 168 -15.23 4.78 -3.66
N GLU A 169 -14.02 4.98 -4.17
CA GLU A 169 -13.76 5.78 -5.39
C GLU A 169 -13.96 4.98 -6.68
N GLY A 170 -14.28 3.70 -6.53
CA GLY A 170 -14.39 2.76 -7.64
C GLY A 170 -13.04 2.27 -8.15
N HIS A 171 -11.94 2.49 -7.42
CA HIS A 171 -10.64 1.99 -7.81
C HIS A 171 -10.49 0.49 -7.50
N SER A 172 -9.97 -0.28 -8.45
CA SER A 172 -9.67 -1.71 -8.27
C SER A 172 -8.18 -1.99 -8.07
N SER A 173 -7.84 -3.21 -7.62
CA SER A 173 -6.47 -3.69 -7.48
C SER A 173 -5.67 -3.53 -8.77
N LEU A 174 -6.27 -3.86 -9.92
CA LEU A 174 -5.65 -3.75 -11.24
C LEU A 174 -5.33 -2.31 -11.60
N GLN A 175 -6.21 -1.35 -11.28
CA GLN A 175 -5.97 0.07 -11.55
C GLN A 175 -4.83 0.65 -10.70
N TYR A 176 -4.70 0.24 -9.44
CA TYR A 176 -3.58 0.63 -8.59
C TYR A 176 -2.26 0.03 -9.07
N ALA A 177 -2.26 -1.27 -9.39
CA ALA A 177 -1.08 -1.94 -9.96
C ALA A 177 -0.66 -1.27 -11.27
N ALA A 178 -1.61 -0.98 -12.15
CA ALA A 178 -1.36 -0.34 -13.43
C ALA A 178 -0.85 1.10 -13.29
N SER A 179 -1.37 1.88 -12.34
CA SER A 179 -0.88 3.23 -12.06
C SER A 179 0.53 3.25 -11.47
N LYS A 180 0.93 2.20 -10.76
CA LYS A 180 2.23 2.12 -10.08
C LYS A 180 3.30 1.40 -10.89
N GLY A 181 2.92 0.70 -11.96
CA GLY A 181 3.85 0.00 -12.83
C GLY A 181 4.20 -1.40 -12.34
N TRP A 182 3.41 -1.99 -11.43
CA TRP A 182 3.65 -3.34 -10.90
C TRP A 182 3.22 -4.40 -11.91
N ASN A 183 4.05 -4.63 -12.93
CA ASN A 183 3.72 -5.49 -14.06
C ASN A 183 3.44 -6.95 -13.66
N GLU A 184 4.21 -7.49 -12.72
CA GLU A 184 4.04 -8.85 -12.18
C GLU A 184 2.67 -9.01 -11.50
N ILE A 185 2.25 -8.01 -10.74
CA ILE A 185 0.92 -7.97 -10.11
C ILE A 185 -0.17 -7.84 -11.17
N VAL A 186 0.03 -7.01 -12.20
CA VAL A 186 -0.92 -6.89 -13.32
C VAL A 186 -1.11 -8.24 -14.02
N GLN A 187 -0.02 -8.93 -14.35
CA GLN A 187 -0.07 -10.26 -14.98
C GLN A 187 -0.79 -11.28 -14.09
N LEU A 188 -0.50 -11.29 -12.79
CA LEU A 188 -1.15 -12.19 -11.83
C LEU A 188 -2.65 -11.91 -11.75
N LEU A 189 -3.06 -10.65 -11.65
CA LEU A 189 -4.48 -10.28 -11.60
C LEU A 189 -5.20 -10.67 -12.89
N LEU A 190 -4.62 -10.39 -14.07
CA LEU A 190 -5.21 -10.78 -15.36
C LEU A 190 -5.32 -12.30 -15.53
N ALA A 191 -4.35 -13.06 -15.02
CA ALA A 191 -4.40 -14.52 -15.03
C ALA A 191 -5.50 -15.10 -14.11
N ASN A 192 -6.08 -14.28 -13.22
CA ASN A 192 -7.17 -14.65 -12.32
C ASN A 192 -8.46 -13.87 -12.64
N ASP A 193 -8.75 -13.69 -13.93
CA ASP A 193 -9.98 -13.11 -14.46
C ASP A 193 -10.27 -11.66 -13.98
N ALA A 194 -9.22 -10.87 -13.77
CA ALA A 194 -9.39 -9.43 -13.57
C ALA A 194 -10.01 -8.77 -14.82
N ASP A 195 -11.03 -7.94 -14.62
CA ASP A 195 -11.63 -7.15 -15.69
C ASP A 195 -10.64 -6.07 -16.14
N VAL A 196 -10.04 -6.31 -17.31
CA VAL A 196 -9.08 -5.40 -17.95
C VAL A 196 -9.68 -4.03 -18.28
N ASN A 197 -11.00 -3.95 -18.46
CA ASN A 197 -11.74 -2.74 -18.82
C ASN A 197 -12.45 -2.09 -17.62
N ILE A 198 -12.10 -2.49 -16.39
CA ILE A 198 -12.75 -1.97 -15.19
C ILE A 198 -12.64 -0.43 -15.11
N VAL A 199 -13.77 0.26 -15.06
CA VAL A 199 -13.83 1.73 -15.07
C VAL A 199 -13.99 2.29 -13.67
N ASP A 200 -13.23 3.28 -13.21
CA ASP A 200 -13.47 3.93 -11.90
C ASP A 200 -14.71 4.88 -11.91
N LYS A 201 -14.99 5.59 -10.81
CA LYS A 201 -16.11 6.57 -10.78
C LYS A 201 -15.95 7.72 -11.78
N ARG A 202 -14.74 7.97 -12.27
CA ARG A 202 -14.44 8.94 -13.32
C ARG A 202 -14.36 8.28 -14.70
N GLY A 203 -14.80 7.04 -14.87
CA GLY A 203 -14.73 6.33 -16.15
C GLY A 203 -13.32 5.92 -16.57
N ALA A 204 -12.29 6.13 -15.75
CA ALA A 204 -10.92 5.80 -16.12
C ALA A 204 -10.68 4.29 -16.00
N THR A 205 -10.05 3.70 -17.01
CA THR A 205 -9.66 2.27 -17.04
C THR A 205 -8.22 2.07 -16.54
N PRO A 206 -7.75 0.83 -16.29
CA PRO A 206 -6.34 0.58 -16.00
C PRO A 206 -5.41 1.11 -17.10
N LEU A 207 -5.85 1.04 -18.37
CA LEU A 207 -5.09 1.56 -19.50
C LEU A 207 -4.91 3.08 -19.44
N HIS A 208 -5.94 3.85 -19.03
CA HIS A 208 -5.79 5.29 -18.79
C HIS A 208 -4.71 5.59 -17.75
N ARG A 209 -4.71 4.82 -16.64
CA ARG A 209 -3.76 5.00 -15.54
C ARG A 209 -2.34 4.65 -15.96
N ALA A 210 -2.16 3.54 -16.67
CA ALA A 210 -0.85 3.11 -17.16
C ALA A 210 -0.29 4.08 -18.21
N ALA A 211 -1.14 4.52 -19.16
CA ALA A 211 -0.77 5.45 -20.21
C ALA A 211 -0.37 6.84 -19.67
N SER A 212 -1.14 7.39 -18.73
CA SER A 212 -0.81 8.67 -18.07
C SER A 212 0.51 8.61 -17.29
N LYS A 213 0.80 7.47 -16.64
CA LYS A 213 2.00 7.32 -15.80
C LYS A 213 3.26 6.92 -16.57
N GLY A 214 3.11 6.48 -17.82
CA GLY A 214 4.24 6.05 -18.64
C GLY A 214 4.80 4.68 -18.23
N ASN A 215 3.92 3.76 -17.84
CA ASN A 215 4.31 2.41 -17.44
C ASN A 215 4.30 1.49 -18.67
N THR A 216 5.34 1.57 -19.50
CA THR A 216 5.45 0.87 -20.80
C THR A 216 5.14 -0.62 -20.74
N GLU A 217 5.70 -1.34 -19.76
CA GLU A 217 5.52 -2.80 -19.64
C GLU A 217 4.08 -3.15 -19.30
N VAL A 218 3.46 -2.37 -18.40
CA VAL A 218 2.05 -2.54 -18.04
C VAL A 218 1.14 -2.23 -19.24
N VAL A 219 1.40 -1.14 -19.97
CA VAL A 219 0.63 -0.79 -21.17
C VAL A 219 0.69 -1.93 -22.18
N LYS A 220 1.88 -2.50 -22.41
CA LYS A 220 2.05 -3.66 -23.30
C LYS A 220 1.25 -4.86 -22.81
N THR A 221 1.37 -5.25 -21.54
CA THR A 221 0.63 -6.38 -20.95
C THR A 221 -0.88 -6.19 -21.06
N LEU A 222 -1.40 -4.99 -20.80
CA LEU A 222 -2.83 -4.68 -20.93
C LEU A 222 -3.29 -4.74 -22.39
N LEU A 223 -2.50 -4.21 -23.33
CA LEU A 223 -2.81 -4.23 -24.76
C LEU A 223 -2.72 -5.63 -25.37
N ASP A 224 -1.94 -6.54 -24.78
CA ASP A 224 -1.85 -7.95 -25.18
C ASP A 224 -3.09 -8.77 -24.75
N SER A 225 -3.96 -8.21 -23.92
CA SER A 225 -5.22 -8.87 -23.54
C SER A 225 -6.25 -8.80 -24.67
N SER A 226 -6.93 -9.91 -24.98
CA SER A 226 -7.86 -10.00 -26.13
C SER A 226 -9.06 -9.05 -26.04
N ASP A 227 -9.53 -8.80 -24.83
CA ASP A 227 -10.79 -8.10 -24.59
C ASP A 227 -10.58 -6.59 -24.34
N ILE A 228 -9.35 -6.09 -24.47
CA ILE A 228 -9.01 -4.70 -24.16
C ILE A 228 -9.74 -3.72 -25.08
N LYS A 229 -10.34 -2.69 -24.48
CA LYS A 229 -10.81 -1.50 -25.20
C LYS A 229 -9.67 -0.50 -25.26
N VAL A 230 -9.27 -0.12 -26.47
CA VAL A 230 -8.15 0.81 -26.71
C VAL A 230 -8.56 2.27 -26.56
N ASP A 231 -9.79 2.63 -26.96
CA ASP A 231 -10.34 4.00 -26.86
C ASP A 231 -11.56 4.13 -25.90
N PRO A 232 -11.48 3.64 -24.65
CA PRO A 232 -12.49 3.99 -23.67
C PRO A 232 -12.38 5.49 -23.36
N SER A 233 -13.52 6.18 -23.22
CA SER A 233 -13.55 7.57 -22.79
C SER A 233 -13.79 7.66 -21.29
N ASP A 234 -12.98 8.45 -20.60
CA ASP A 234 -13.21 8.82 -19.20
C ASP A 234 -14.31 9.90 -19.06
N ALA A 235 -14.54 10.36 -17.82
CA ALA A 235 -15.55 11.37 -17.51
C ALA A 235 -15.26 12.74 -18.15
N TYR A 236 -14.05 12.99 -18.63
CA TYR A 236 -13.66 14.20 -19.37
C TYR A 236 -13.70 13.99 -20.89
N GLY A 237 -14.05 12.78 -21.35
CA GLY A 237 -13.98 12.39 -22.76
C GLY A 237 -12.57 12.09 -23.23
N ASN A 238 -11.58 12.04 -22.32
CA ASN A 238 -10.21 11.69 -22.68
C ASN A 238 -10.14 10.18 -22.91
N THR A 239 -9.40 9.78 -23.94
CA THR A 239 -8.97 8.39 -24.15
C THR A 239 -7.61 8.15 -23.50
N PRO A 240 -7.13 6.91 -23.36
CA PRO A 240 -5.77 6.65 -22.88
C PRO A 240 -4.70 7.38 -23.71
N LEU A 241 -4.95 7.56 -25.01
CA LEU A 241 -4.07 8.29 -25.91
C LEU A 241 -4.03 9.80 -25.62
N HIS A 242 -5.16 10.42 -25.29
CA HIS A 242 -5.18 11.83 -24.84
C HIS A 242 -4.24 12.04 -23.65
N LEU A 243 -4.34 11.16 -22.64
CA LEU A 243 -3.52 11.26 -21.43
C LEU A 243 -2.04 10.96 -21.71
N ALA A 244 -1.72 10.01 -22.60
CA ALA A 244 -0.35 9.75 -23.02
C ALA A 244 0.26 10.96 -23.74
N CYS A 245 -0.51 11.60 -24.62
CA CYS A 245 -0.08 12.79 -25.36
C CYS A 245 0.12 14.00 -24.44
N GLU A 246 -0.82 14.27 -23.54
CA GLU A 246 -0.76 15.36 -22.56
C GLU A 246 0.46 15.23 -21.63
N GLU A 247 0.76 14.02 -21.17
CA GLU A 247 1.89 13.72 -20.28
C GLU A 247 3.21 13.47 -21.04
N ASN A 248 3.23 13.65 -22.36
CA ASN A 248 4.37 13.41 -23.26
C ASN A 248 4.99 12.00 -23.12
N ARG A 249 4.14 10.98 -23.09
CA ARG A 249 4.47 9.55 -23.00
C ARG A 249 4.60 8.96 -24.40
N THR A 250 5.76 9.19 -25.01
CA THR A 250 5.98 8.95 -26.45
C THR A 250 5.83 7.49 -26.83
N GLU A 251 6.39 6.56 -26.05
CA GLU A 251 6.36 5.13 -26.38
C GLU A 251 4.97 4.55 -26.20
N GLU A 252 4.25 4.95 -25.15
CA GLU A 252 2.89 4.55 -24.87
C GLU A 252 1.93 5.06 -25.94
N ALA A 253 2.08 6.33 -26.36
CA ALA A 253 1.28 6.90 -27.43
C ALA A 253 1.49 6.14 -28.75
N LYS A 254 2.73 5.79 -29.09
CA LYS A 254 3.02 4.95 -30.28
C LYS A 254 2.40 3.57 -30.17
N MET A 255 2.54 2.91 -29.01
CA MET A 255 1.97 1.58 -28.76
C MET A 255 0.45 1.57 -28.87
N LEU A 256 -0.21 2.61 -28.35
CA LEU A 256 -1.66 2.77 -28.48
C LEU A 256 -2.09 2.94 -29.94
N VAL A 257 -1.38 3.77 -30.72
CA VAL A 257 -1.66 3.95 -32.16
C VAL A 257 -1.45 2.66 -32.94
N LEU A 258 -0.36 1.93 -32.67
CA LEU A 258 -0.09 0.62 -33.29
C LEU A 258 -1.18 -0.42 -32.97
N ARG A 259 -1.89 -0.26 -31.84
CA ARG A 259 -3.02 -1.10 -31.45
C ARG A 259 -4.38 -0.54 -31.89
N GLY A 260 -4.39 0.46 -32.77
CA GLY A 260 -5.60 0.99 -33.38
C GLY A 260 -6.28 2.12 -32.61
N ALA A 261 -5.57 2.82 -31.73
CA ALA A 261 -6.11 4.01 -31.07
C ALA A 261 -6.41 5.12 -32.08
N HIS A 262 -7.58 5.74 -31.96
CA HIS A 262 -8.03 6.81 -32.85
C HIS A 262 -7.36 8.15 -32.47
N LEU A 263 -6.83 8.86 -33.46
CA LEU A 263 -6.14 10.15 -33.31
C LEU A 263 -7.09 11.36 -33.38
N ASP A 264 -8.33 11.12 -33.78
CA ASP A 264 -9.35 12.10 -34.16
C ASP A 264 -10.51 12.16 -33.14
N VAL A 265 -10.40 11.41 -32.03
CA VAL A 265 -11.40 11.46 -30.96
C VAL A 265 -11.30 12.81 -30.25
N GLU A 266 -12.41 13.53 -30.15
CA GLU A 266 -12.48 14.77 -29.41
C GLU A 266 -12.91 14.52 -27.96
N ASN A 267 -12.19 15.11 -27.00
CA ASN A 267 -12.62 15.15 -25.60
C ASN A 267 -13.71 16.23 -25.39
N LYS A 268 -14.17 16.41 -24.13
CA LYS A 268 -15.18 17.43 -23.81
C LYS A 268 -14.73 18.87 -24.07
N GLU A 269 -13.43 19.12 -24.19
CA GLU A 269 -12.86 20.42 -24.55
C GLU A 269 -12.72 20.60 -26.08
N LYS A 270 -13.20 19.64 -26.88
CA LYS A 270 -13.03 19.59 -28.34
C LYS A 270 -11.56 19.55 -28.77
N LYS A 271 -10.70 18.98 -27.94
CA LYS A 271 -9.29 18.74 -28.26
C LYS A 271 -9.13 17.28 -28.66
N THR A 272 -8.34 17.06 -29.70
CA THR A 272 -7.88 15.72 -30.10
C THR A 272 -6.61 15.35 -29.31
N PRO A 273 -6.20 14.08 -29.27
CA PRO A 273 -4.91 13.70 -28.69
C PRO A 273 -3.73 14.44 -29.32
N LEU A 274 -3.81 14.74 -30.62
CA LEU A 274 -2.77 15.46 -31.35
C LEU A 274 -2.64 16.92 -30.90
N ASP A 275 -3.74 17.57 -30.50
CA ASP A 275 -3.72 18.94 -29.98
C ASP A 275 -3.06 19.05 -28.60
N LEU A 276 -3.06 17.95 -27.83
CA LEU A 276 -2.42 17.85 -26.52
C LEU A 276 -0.95 17.43 -26.62
N ALA A 277 -0.54 16.82 -27.73
CA ALA A 277 0.81 16.29 -27.92
C ALA A 277 1.82 17.39 -28.29
N PRO A 278 3.10 17.26 -27.90
CA PRO A 278 4.14 18.13 -28.43
C PRO A 278 4.34 17.90 -29.94
N PRO A 279 4.77 18.93 -30.69
CA PRO A 279 4.85 18.86 -32.15
C PRO A 279 5.80 17.77 -32.68
N ALA A 280 6.80 17.39 -31.89
CA ALA A 280 7.68 16.27 -32.21
C ALA A 280 6.96 14.91 -32.19
N LEU A 281 6.07 14.71 -31.20
CA LEU A 281 5.28 13.49 -31.06
C LEU A 281 4.19 13.41 -32.13
N VAL A 282 3.51 14.51 -32.44
CA VAL A 282 2.49 14.57 -33.51
C VAL A 282 3.04 14.02 -34.83
N ARG A 283 4.24 14.45 -35.25
CA ARG A 283 4.89 13.95 -36.47
C ARG A 283 5.12 12.44 -36.44
N GLN A 284 5.48 11.90 -35.28
CA GLN A 284 5.71 10.46 -35.12
C GLN A 284 4.41 9.67 -35.16
N LEU A 285 3.36 10.14 -34.49
CA LEU A 285 2.07 9.44 -34.44
C LEU A 285 1.36 9.43 -35.81
N VAL A 286 1.43 10.54 -36.56
CA VAL A 286 0.87 10.61 -37.91
C VAL A 286 1.62 9.66 -38.84
N ALA A 287 2.96 9.65 -38.80
CA ALA A 287 3.77 8.75 -39.61
C ALA A 287 3.50 7.25 -39.34
N LEU A 288 3.13 6.90 -38.10
CA LEU A 288 2.80 5.52 -37.74
C LEU A 288 1.45 5.04 -38.29
N LYS A 289 0.52 5.94 -38.62
CA LYS A 289 -0.81 5.59 -39.15
C LYS A 289 -0.81 5.45 -40.68
N GLU A 290 0.22 5.97 -41.35
CA GLU A 290 0.38 5.93 -42.81
C GLU A 290 1.02 4.63 -43.33
N HIS A 291 1.37 3.69 -42.45
CA HIS A 291 1.99 2.40 -42.74
C HIS A 291 1.15 1.22 -42.23
#